data_AF-A0A969IYL1-F1
#
_entry.id   AF-A0A969IYL1-F1
#
_cell.length_a   1.000
_cell.length_b   1.000
_cell.length_c   1.000
_cell.angle_alpha   90.00
_cell.angle_beta   90.00
_cell.angle_gamma   90.00
#
_symmetry.space_group_name_H-M   'P 1'
#
loop_
_entity.id
_entity.type
_entity.pdbx_description
1 polymer ?
#
loop_
_entity_poly.entity_id
_entity_poly.type
_entity_poly.pdbx_seq_one_letter_code
_entity_poly.pdbx_strand_id
1 'polypeptide(L)'
;MKSAMRRIAAIAAITTTAAVSTLSTVAPSLAAQFGQKEVDQNQFVAIASPFRGGSAHQLLIIEQIADSRQCWSESGSAPTLIDPLLLDFDFTGICGRSTDSNGYSIRVNGEDWALRYSLRIVRRNGDMLLVGAPRDRNDPELLIGRTNGETSDFAKVYLESGWRFAKRTYEDRTLGHVYLTYEGTPPTTGDSSGGTVGTNPTPNPTPNPSNGGSDNAGNNGSTPSRFNDTTGDIYLAEINQAVEIGFISGFEDDTFRPQASLTREQLVSMVLGALDSLPNVNLNIPTQASGNPYSDVEAGRWSAARIQFARDNNIIQGYEDGTFRPTQPVTRAELMAVLRRTSEYAKVTQGQSAQLQGNLPEIVFSDTQGHWANSLISQMSTFCNVATPVNERGNSFAPDSSAQRNYAAAATLRVLNCVSPAEETASQ
;
A
#
# COMPACT_ATOMS: atom_id res chain seq x y z
N MET A 1 94.52 32.33 10.30
CA MET A 1 93.22 32.96 9.95
C MET A 1 92.10 32.18 10.63
N LYS A 2 91.06 32.90 11.06
CA LYS A 2 90.09 32.54 12.10
C LYS A 2 88.98 31.57 11.63
N SER A 3 88.42 30.87 12.63
CA SER A 3 87.14 30.15 12.74
C SER A 3 85.95 30.74 11.96
N ALA A 4 85.02 29.88 11.48
CA ALA A 4 83.58 30.08 11.66
C ALA A 4 82.71 28.89 11.15
N MET A 5 81.80 28.46 12.02
CA MET A 5 80.59 27.67 11.75
C MET A 5 79.69 28.28 10.66
N ARG A 6 78.92 27.46 9.95
CA ARG A 6 77.60 27.86 9.43
C ARG A 6 76.56 26.76 9.59
N ARG A 7 75.45 27.19 10.19
CA ARG A 7 74.22 26.47 10.52
C ARG A 7 73.44 26.15 9.23
N ILE A 8 72.87 24.95 9.13
CA ILE A 8 71.80 24.66 8.17
C ILE A 8 70.50 24.58 8.95
N ALA A 9 69.58 25.48 8.62
CA ALA A 9 68.25 25.59 9.20
C ALA A 9 67.34 24.47 8.68
N ALA A 10 66.57 23.87 9.58
CA ALA A 10 65.49 22.95 9.25
C ALA A 10 64.30 23.74 8.67
N ILE A 11 63.86 23.37 7.48
CA ILE A 11 62.57 23.81 6.92
C ILE A 11 61.52 22.80 7.40
N ALA A 12 60.64 23.24 8.30
CA ALA A 12 59.46 22.49 8.69
C ALA A 12 58.43 22.54 7.56
N ALA A 13 58.16 21.41 6.92
CA ALA A 13 57.03 21.26 6.00
C ALA A 13 55.74 21.12 6.82
N ILE A 14 54.89 22.15 6.77
CA ILE A 14 53.52 22.10 7.28
C ILE A 14 52.69 21.35 6.23
N THR A 15 52.44 20.07 6.45
CA THR A 15 51.45 19.30 5.69
C THR A 15 50.07 19.56 6.30
N THR A 16 49.32 20.50 5.72
CA THR A 16 47.89 20.63 5.96
C THR A 16 47.16 19.44 5.36
N THR A 17 46.76 18.47 6.18
CA THR A 17 45.80 17.43 5.79
C THR A 17 44.42 18.08 5.68
N ALA A 18 43.98 18.32 4.45
CA ALA A 18 42.58 18.63 4.17
C ALA A 18 41.75 17.35 4.42
N ALA A 19 40.88 17.39 5.43
CA ALA A 19 39.88 16.35 5.64
C ALA A 19 38.85 16.43 4.50
N VAL A 20 38.92 15.48 3.57
CA VAL A 20 37.90 15.27 2.55
C VAL A 20 36.71 14.64 3.24
N SER A 21 35.69 15.44 3.54
CA SER A 21 34.36 14.96 3.90
C SER A 21 33.74 14.30 2.67
N THR A 22 33.78 12.97 2.62
CA THR A 22 33.02 12.20 1.65
C THR A 22 31.54 12.38 1.96
N LEU A 23 30.87 13.23 1.19
CA LEU A 23 29.41 13.25 1.10
C LEU A 23 28.98 11.86 0.61
N SER A 24 28.41 11.06 1.52
CA SER A 24 27.71 9.84 1.16
C SER A 24 26.55 10.22 0.24
N THR A 25 26.69 9.94 -1.06
CA THR A 25 25.58 10.02 -1.99
C THR A 25 24.58 8.95 -1.59
N VAL A 26 23.44 9.36 -1.02
CA VAL A 26 22.29 8.50 -0.85
C VAL A 26 21.89 8.05 -2.25
N ALA A 27 22.04 6.76 -2.55
CA ALA A 27 21.56 6.21 -3.81
C ALA A 27 20.04 6.45 -3.88
N PRO A 28 19.49 6.95 -5.00
CA PRO A 28 18.06 7.04 -5.15
C PRO A 28 17.47 5.63 -5.01
N SER A 29 16.41 5.49 -4.22
CA SER A 29 15.62 4.27 -4.15
C SER A 29 15.11 3.94 -5.55
N LEU A 30 15.50 2.80 -6.12
CA LEU A 30 14.89 2.31 -7.35
C LEU A 30 13.40 2.07 -7.05
N ALA A 31 12.51 2.74 -7.78
CA ALA A 31 11.09 2.43 -7.71
C ALA A 31 10.90 0.99 -8.18
N ALA A 32 10.45 0.12 -7.28
CA ALA A 32 10.07 -1.25 -7.57
C ALA A 32 9.06 -1.28 -8.74
N GLN A 33 9.44 -1.85 -9.89
CA GLN A 33 8.55 -1.92 -11.05
C GLN A 33 7.62 -3.12 -10.92
N PHE A 34 6.35 -2.88 -10.61
CA PHE A 34 5.33 -3.93 -10.59
C PHE A 34 4.95 -4.38 -12.00
N GLY A 35 5.01 -5.69 -12.23
CA GLY A 35 4.51 -6.35 -13.44
C GLY A 35 3.04 -6.74 -13.32
N GLN A 36 2.55 -7.50 -14.31
CA GLN A 36 1.24 -8.13 -14.26
C GLN A 36 1.29 -9.56 -14.80
N LYS A 37 0.32 -10.37 -14.39
CA LYS A 37 0.05 -11.72 -14.90
C LYS A 37 -1.40 -11.81 -15.36
N GLU A 38 -1.60 -12.28 -16.59
CA GLU A 38 -2.93 -12.58 -17.12
C GLU A 38 -3.60 -13.70 -16.31
N VAL A 39 -4.92 -13.60 -16.17
CA VAL A 39 -5.73 -14.56 -15.40
C VAL A 39 -6.92 -15.08 -16.21
N ASP A 40 -7.47 -16.22 -15.79
CA ASP A 40 -8.75 -16.68 -16.33
C ASP A 40 -9.87 -15.75 -15.85
N GLN A 41 -10.50 -15.06 -16.81
CA GLN A 41 -11.54 -14.08 -16.53
C GLN A 41 -12.78 -14.70 -15.87
N ASN A 42 -13.03 -16.00 -16.08
CA ASN A 42 -14.18 -16.69 -15.48
C ASN A 42 -13.98 -16.96 -13.98
N GLN A 43 -12.74 -16.88 -13.49
CA GLN A 43 -12.45 -16.98 -12.06
C GLN A 43 -12.71 -15.66 -11.32
N PHE A 44 -13.01 -14.57 -12.01
CA PHE A 44 -13.18 -13.26 -11.38
C PHE A 44 -14.58 -12.70 -11.62
N VAL A 45 -15.10 -12.02 -10.61
CA VAL A 45 -16.33 -11.23 -10.72
C VAL A 45 -16.13 -9.86 -10.08
N ALA A 46 -16.44 -8.82 -10.83
CA ALA A 46 -16.59 -7.46 -10.30
C ALA A 46 -18.04 -7.27 -9.84
N ILE A 47 -18.23 -6.75 -8.64
CA ILE A 47 -19.51 -6.65 -7.97
C ILE A 47 -19.69 -5.22 -7.48
N ALA A 48 -20.83 -4.63 -7.81
CA ALA A 48 -21.35 -3.47 -7.09
C ALA A 48 -21.92 -3.99 -5.76
N SER A 49 -21.16 -3.84 -4.68
CA SER A 49 -21.55 -4.24 -3.33
C SER A 49 -22.28 -3.10 -2.64
N PRO A 50 -23.46 -3.33 -2.02
CA PRO A 50 -24.15 -2.27 -1.29
C PRO A 50 -23.33 -1.78 -0.08
N PHE A 51 -23.43 -0.49 0.16
CA PHE A 51 -22.81 0.26 1.26
C PHE A 51 -23.82 1.29 1.80
N ARG A 52 -23.63 1.75 3.05
CA ARG A 52 -24.57 2.69 3.73
C ARG A 52 -26.04 2.28 3.62
N GLY A 53 -26.34 1.01 3.96
CA GLY A 53 -27.70 0.49 3.93
C GLY A 53 -28.32 0.39 2.53
N GLY A 54 -27.50 0.25 1.48
CA GLY A 54 -27.95 0.06 0.10
C GLY A 54 -28.14 1.36 -0.70
N SER A 55 -27.90 2.52 -0.07
CA SER A 55 -28.00 3.83 -0.73
C SER A 55 -26.82 4.17 -1.64
N ALA A 56 -25.69 3.48 -1.45
CA ALA A 56 -24.49 3.60 -2.27
C ALA A 56 -23.87 2.22 -2.51
N HIS A 57 -22.97 2.13 -3.48
CA HIS A 57 -22.28 0.89 -3.83
C HIS A 57 -20.78 1.12 -3.88
N GLN A 58 -20.02 0.13 -3.43
CA GLN A 58 -18.57 0.07 -3.57
C GLN A 58 -18.17 -1.11 -4.47
N LEU A 59 -16.98 -1.06 -5.06
CA LEU A 59 -16.48 -2.18 -5.84
C LEU A 59 -16.01 -3.30 -4.90
N LEU A 60 -16.44 -4.52 -5.19
CA LEU A 60 -15.94 -5.76 -4.63
C LEU A 60 -15.49 -6.64 -5.79
N ILE A 61 -14.26 -7.15 -5.74
CA ILE A 61 -13.80 -8.19 -6.67
C ILE A 61 -13.64 -9.49 -5.90
N ILE A 62 -14.22 -10.57 -6.42
CA ILE A 62 -14.03 -11.94 -5.89
C ILE A 62 -13.27 -12.76 -6.93
N GLU A 63 -12.34 -13.58 -6.45
CA GLU A 63 -11.54 -14.54 -7.21
C GLU A 63 -11.90 -15.96 -6.78
N GLN A 64 -12.13 -16.87 -7.73
CA GLN A 64 -12.31 -18.31 -7.54
C GLN A 64 -10.93 -18.98 -7.61
N ILE A 65 -10.36 -19.33 -6.46
CA ILE A 65 -9.02 -19.93 -6.36
C ILE A 65 -9.07 -21.46 -6.56
N ALA A 66 -10.10 -22.12 -6.02
CA ALA A 66 -10.26 -23.57 -6.12
C ALA A 66 -11.71 -23.98 -6.35
N ASP A 67 -11.97 -24.96 -7.22
CA ASP A 67 -13.33 -25.38 -7.61
C ASP A 67 -14.05 -26.23 -6.56
N SER A 68 -13.42 -26.49 -5.42
CA SER A 68 -14.01 -27.26 -4.32
C SER A 68 -15.35 -26.68 -3.84
N ARG A 69 -15.56 -25.37 -3.99
CA ARG A 69 -16.83 -24.69 -3.76
C ARG A 69 -16.90 -23.38 -4.54
N GLN A 70 -18.08 -23.06 -5.07
CA GLN A 70 -18.32 -21.78 -5.74
C GLN A 70 -18.26 -20.61 -4.75
N CYS A 71 -17.58 -19.53 -5.13
CA CYS A 71 -17.41 -18.33 -4.31
C CYS A 71 -18.58 -17.35 -4.41
N TRP A 72 -19.39 -17.46 -5.46
CA TRP A 72 -20.61 -16.68 -5.65
C TRP A 72 -21.65 -17.50 -6.42
N SER A 73 -22.89 -17.03 -6.40
CA SER A 73 -23.91 -17.48 -7.35
C SER A 73 -24.55 -16.28 -8.05
N GLU A 74 -25.11 -16.51 -9.24
CA GLU A 74 -25.73 -15.47 -10.06
C GLU A 74 -27.23 -15.74 -10.21
N SER A 75 -28.05 -14.70 -10.15
CA SER A 75 -29.49 -14.79 -10.40
C SER A 75 -30.03 -13.55 -11.12
N GLY A 76 -31.07 -13.71 -11.94
CA GLY A 76 -31.61 -12.63 -12.76
C GLY A 76 -30.69 -12.24 -13.93
N SER A 77 -31.05 -11.16 -14.63
CA SER A 77 -30.33 -10.75 -15.84
C SER A 77 -30.31 -9.22 -16.11
N ALA A 78 -30.96 -8.40 -15.28
CA ALA A 78 -31.04 -6.94 -15.48
C ALA A 78 -31.48 -6.18 -14.21
N PRO A 79 -30.57 -5.90 -13.24
CA PRO A 79 -29.18 -6.36 -13.20
C PRO A 79 -29.10 -7.85 -12.81
N THR A 80 -27.99 -8.50 -13.14
CA THR A 80 -27.67 -9.83 -12.61
C THR A 80 -27.25 -9.67 -11.15
N LEU A 81 -28.03 -10.24 -10.24
CA LEU A 81 -27.75 -10.21 -8.81
C LEU A 81 -26.67 -11.25 -8.50
N ILE A 82 -25.75 -10.87 -7.61
CA ILE A 82 -24.70 -11.74 -7.11
C ILE A 82 -25.04 -12.06 -5.66
N ASP A 83 -25.04 -13.34 -5.31
CA ASP A 83 -24.99 -13.76 -3.92
C ASP A 83 -23.55 -14.14 -3.57
N PRO A 84 -22.80 -13.31 -2.82
CA PRO A 84 -21.48 -13.68 -2.34
C PRO A 84 -21.62 -14.75 -1.27
N LEU A 85 -21.38 -16.01 -1.63
CA LEU A 85 -21.51 -17.16 -0.73
C LEU A 85 -20.49 -17.14 0.42
N LEU A 86 -19.58 -16.15 0.41
CA LEU A 86 -18.52 -15.88 1.40
C LEU A 86 -19.02 -15.56 2.82
N LEU A 87 -20.31 -15.30 3.01
CA LEU A 87 -20.87 -14.87 4.29
C LEU A 87 -21.28 -16.02 5.21
N ASP A 88 -21.35 -17.25 4.69
CA ASP A 88 -21.96 -18.38 5.40
C ASP A 88 -20.96 -19.47 5.86
N PHE A 89 -19.65 -19.35 5.54
CA PHE A 89 -18.65 -20.40 5.82
C PHE A 89 -17.17 -19.92 5.74
N ASP A 90 -16.21 -20.78 6.10
CA ASP A 90 -14.76 -20.58 5.91
C ASP A 90 -14.31 -20.95 4.48
N PHE A 91 -13.85 -19.95 3.71
CA PHE A 91 -13.45 -20.11 2.30
C PHE A 91 -11.94 -19.95 2.09
N THR A 92 -11.15 -20.08 3.16
CA THR A 92 -9.68 -20.00 3.08
C THR A 92 -9.14 -20.97 2.02
N GLY A 93 -8.38 -20.45 1.05
CA GLY A 93 -7.81 -21.24 -0.06
C GLY A 93 -8.79 -21.57 -1.20
N ILE A 94 -10.06 -21.19 -1.07
CA ILE A 94 -11.11 -21.41 -2.09
C ILE A 94 -11.40 -20.11 -2.84
N CYS A 95 -11.44 -18.98 -2.13
CA CYS A 95 -11.84 -17.68 -2.69
C CYS A 95 -10.88 -16.55 -2.29
N GLY A 96 -10.58 -15.65 -3.22
CA GLY A 96 -9.90 -14.38 -2.98
C GLY A 96 -10.89 -13.21 -2.95
N ARG A 97 -10.57 -12.13 -2.22
CA ARG A 97 -11.44 -10.97 -2.06
C ARG A 97 -10.66 -9.65 -2.03
N SER A 98 -11.05 -8.72 -2.89
CA SER A 98 -10.53 -7.35 -2.94
C SER A 98 -11.66 -6.34 -2.74
N THR A 99 -11.57 -5.51 -1.69
CA THR A 99 -12.66 -4.61 -1.24
C THR A 99 -12.32 -3.13 -1.31
N ASP A 100 -11.08 -2.79 -1.59
CA ASP A 100 -10.59 -1.42 -1.59
C ASP A 100 -9.43 -1.25 -2.57
N SER A 101 -8.86 -0.05 -2.60
CA SER A 101 -7.72 0.30 -3.45
C SER A 101 -6.41 -0.42 -3.10
N ASN A 102 -6.31 -1.13 -1.97
CA ASN A 102 -5.20 -2.06 -1.73
C ASN A 102 -5.38 -3.36 -2.52
N GLY A 103 -6.63 -3.77 -2.74
CA GLY A 103 -6.98 -5.00 -3.43
C GLY A 103 -7.12 -4.85 -4.94
N TYR A 104 -7.29 -3.64 -5.47
CA TYR A 104 -7.42 -3.41 -6.93
C TYR A 104 -6.98 -2.02 -7.42
N SER A 105 -6.59 -1.91 -8.70
CA SER A 105 -6.34 -0.64 -9.39
C SER A 105 -6.50 -0.75 -10.92
N ILE A 106 -6.35 0.38 -11.62
CA ILE A 106 -6.41 0.47 -13.09
C ILE A 106 -5.00 0.35 -13.67
N ARG A 107 -4.84 -0.42 -14.75
CA ARG A 107 -3.59 -0.52 -15.50
C ARG A 107 -3.79 -0.38 -17.00
N VAL A 108 -3.23 0.63 -17.63
CA VAL A 108 -3.44 0.92 -19.06
C VAL A 108 -2.11 0.95 -19.80
N ASN A 109 -2.01 0.25 -20.92
CA ASN A 109 -0.77 0.17 -21.74
C ASN A 109 0.46 -0.22 -20.92
N GLY A 110 0.29 -1.14 -19.97
CA GLY A 110 1.36 -1.58 -19.07
C GLY A 110 1.74 -0.58 -17.96
N GLU A 111 1.05 0.55 -17.80
CA GLU A 111 1.30 1.53 -16.75
C GLU A 111 0.23 1.45 -15.64
N ASP A 112 0.65 1.39 -14.37
CA ASP A 112 -0.26 1.39 -13.22
C ASP A 112 -0.80 2.81 -13.00
N TRP A 113 -2.11 2.97 -13.23
CA TRP A 113 -2.82 4.24 -13.12
C TRP A 113 -3.49 4.43 -11.74
N ALA A 114 -3.12 3.63 -10.72
CA ALA A 114 -3.57 3.83 -9.34
C ALA A 114 -3.31 5.26 -8.81
N LEU A 115 -2.36 5.98 -9.41
CA LEU A 115 -2.04 7.39 -9.14
C LEU A 115 -2.96 8.40 -9.84
N ARG A 116 -3.49 8.04 -10.99
CA ARG A 116 -4.20 8.95 -11.89
C ARG A 116 -5.72 8.80 -11.75
N TYR A 117 -6.18 7.60 -11.44
CA TYR A 117 -7.61 7.26 -11.36
C TYR A 117 -7.94 6.50 -10.07
N SER A 118 -9.13 6.72 -9.54
CA SER A 118 -9.76 5.90 -8.51
C SER A 118 -10.97 5.14 -9.07
N LEU A 119 -11.17 3.90 -8.63
CA LEU A 119 -12.29 3.06 -9.06
C LEU A 119 -13.53 3.35 -8.21
N ARG A 120 -14.66 3.66 -8.86
CA ARG A 120 -15.93 3.99 -8.17
C ARG A 120 -17.12 3.35 -8.87
N ILE A 121 -18.13 3.00 -8.08
CA ILE A 121 -19.47 2.69 -8.60
C ILE A 121 -20.32 3.95 -8.55
N VAL A 122 -20.86 4.38 -9.69
CA VAL A 122 -21.71 5.56 -9.81
C VAL A 122 -23.04 5.21 -10.44
N ARG A 123 -24.15 5.77 -9.93
CA ARG A 123 -25.48 5.61 -10.52
C ARG A 123 -25.70 6.68 -11.58
N ARG A 124 -26.05 6.29 -12.80
CA ARG A 124 -26.40 7.22 -13.90
C ARG A 124 -27.44 6.60 -14.81
N ASN A 125 -28.49 7.37 -15.10
CA ASN A 125 -29.52 7.01 -16.09
C ASN A 125 -30.17 5.63 -15.87
N GLY A 126 -30.37 5.20 -14.62
CA GLY A 126 -30.99 3.91 -14.30
C GLY A 126 -30.03 2.72 -14.38
N ASP A 127 -28.72 2.97 -14.45
CA ASP A 127 -27.66 1.97 -14.45
C ASP A 127 -26.61 2.28 -13.39
N MET A 128 -25.86 1.26 -12.95
CA MET A 128 -24.67 1.45 -12.10
C MET A 128 -23.42 1.19 -12.92
N LEU A 129 -22.55 2.20 -13.01
CA LEU A 129 -21.34 2.17 -13.79
C LEU A 129 -20.14 1.96 -12.87
N LEU A 130 -19.25 1.04 -13.24
CA LEU A 130 -17.89 1.03 -12.74
C LEU A 130 -17.06 2.00 -13.58
N VAL A 131 -16.53 3.02 -12.94
CA VAL A 131 -15.76 4.08 -13.60
C VAL A 131 -14.38 4.24 -12.99
N GLY A 132 -13.44 4.64 -13.84
CA GLY A 132 -12.19 5.26 -13.42
C GLY A 132 -12.43 6.75 -13.26
N ALA A 133 -12.62 7.21 -12.03
CA ALA A 133 -12.76 8.62 -11.71
C ALA A 133 -11.36 9.28 -11.71
N PRO A 134 -11.10 10.26 -12.58
CA PRO A 134 -9.79 10.87 -12.68
C PRO A 134 -9.52 11.78 -11.48
N ARG A 135 -8.26 11.83 -11.05
CA ARG A 135 -7.83 12.79 -10.03
C ARG A 135 -7.63 14.19 -10.61
N ASP A 136 -7.15 14.30 -11.85
CA ASP A 136 -7.14 15.56 -12.61
C ASP A 136 -8.50 15.75 -13.30
N ARG A 137 -9.15 16.89 -13.07
CA ARG A 137 -10.46 17.19 -13.68
C ARG A 137 -10.41 17.36 -15.19
N ASN A 138 -9.23 17.55 -15.77
CA ASN A 138 -9.03 17.65 -17.21
C ASN A 138 -8.98 16.27 -17.89
N ASP A 139 -8.70 15.22 -17.11
CA ASP A 139 -8.73 13.86 -17.62
C ASP A 139 -10.17 13.37 -17.77
N PRO A 140 -10.47 12.54 -18.78
CA PRO A 140 -11.81 12.00 -18.96
C PRO A 140 -12.12 10.90 -17.93
N GLU A 141 -13.38 10.79 -17.52
CA GLU A 141 -13.83 9.65 -16.72
C GLU A 141 -13.91 8.39 -17.58
N LEU A 142 -13.19 7.34 -17.17
CA LEU A 142 -13.12 6.08 -17.90
C LEU A 142 -14.34 5.23 -17.60
N LEU A 143 -14.95 4.67 -18.64
CA LEU A 143 -15.99 3.68 -18.50
C LEU A 143 -15.36 2.29 -18.46
N ILE A 144 -15.52 1.58 -17.36
CA ILE A 144 -14.85 0.28 -17.14
C ILE A 144 -15.85 -0.87 -17.15
N GLY A 145 -17.07 -0.65 -16.66
CA GLY A 145 -18.12 -1.66 -16.70
C GLY A 145 -19.49 -1.14 -16.28
N ARG A 146 -20.51 -1.99 -16.40
CA ARG A 146 -21.92 -1.67 -16.13
C ARG A 146 -22.64 -2.83 -15.47
N THR A 147 -23.66 -2.53 -14.67
CA THR A 147 -24.54 -3.56 -14.09
C THR A 147 -25.76 -3.89 -14.95
N ASN A 148 -26.02 -3.08 -15.98
CA ASN A 148 -27.20 -3.19 -16.85
C ASN A 148 -28.51 -3.05 -16.07
N GLY A 149 -28.51 -2.13 -15.09
CA GLY A 149 -29.66 -1.85 -14.24
C GLY A 149 -29.26 -1.52 -12.81
N GLU A 150 -30.11 -0.79 -12.11
CA GLU A 150 -29.91 -0.42 -10.71
C GLU A 150 -30.52 -1.44 -9.74
N THR A 151 -29.87 -1.63 -8.59
CA THR A 151 -30.41 -2.38 -7.45
C THR A 151 -29.88 -1.81 -6.14
N SER A 152 -30.56 -2.07 -5.03
CA SER A 152 -30.04 -1.85 -3.68
C SER A 152 -29.17 -3.01 -3.18
N ASP A 153 -29.17 -4.14 -3.89
CA ASP A 153 -28.43 -5.35 -3.53
C ASP A 153 -27.08 -5.46 -4.27
N PHE A 154 -26.42 -6.60 -4.10
CA PHE A 154 -25.20 -6.96 -4.82
C PHE A 154 -25.50 -7.25 -6.30
N ALA A 155 -24.82 -6.54 -7.20
CA ALA A 155 -24.99 -6.72 -8.65
C ALA A 155 -23.66 -6.98 -9.35
N LYS A 156 -23.71 -7.85 -10.37
CA LYS A 156 -22.58 -8.12 -11.25
C LYS A 156 -22.28 -6.89 -12.11
N VAL A 157 -21.01 -6.50 -12.14
CA VAL A 157 -20.49 -5.52 -13.09
C VAL A 157 -19.91 -6.29 -14.29
N TYR A 158 -20.48 -6.07 -15.46
CA TYR A 158 -19.95 -6.52 -16.73
C TYR A 158 -18.89 -5.53 -17.20
N LEU A 159 -17.66 -5.98 -17.40
CA LEU A 159 -16.59 -5.13 -17.93
C LEU A 159 -16.90 -4.74 -19.37
N GLU A 160 -16.62 -3.48 -19.71
CA GLU A 160 -16.69 -3.00 -21.09
C GLU A 160 -15.65 -3.71 -21.97
N SER A 161 -15.95 -3.80 -23.27
CA SER A 161 -15.08 -4.47 -24.23
C SER A 161 -13.63 -3.94 -24.15
N GLY A 162 -12.67 -4.85 -23.97
CA GLY A 162 -11.24 -4.55 -23.89
C GLY A 162 -10.70 -4.50 -22.45
N TRP A 163 -11.56 -4.27 -21.45
CA TRP A 163 -11.18 -4.40 -20.05
C TRP A 163 -11.14 -5.87 -19.64
N ARG A 164 -10.13 -6.23 -18.84
CA ARG A 164 -9.96 -7.57 -18.28
C ARG A 164 -9.29 -7.50 -16.91
N PHE A 165 -9.45 -8.55 -16.11
CA PHE A 165 -8.69 -8.75 -14.88
C PHE A 165 -7.28 -9.21 -15.19
N ALA A 166 -6.31 -8.77 -14.38
CA ALA A 166 -4.97 -9.32 -14.29
C ALA A 166 -4.54 -9.27 -12.82
N LYS A 167 -3.50 -10.01 -12.44
CA LYS A 167 -2.93 -9.95 -11.09
C LYS A 167 -1.62 -9.19 -11.11
N ARG A 168 -1.39 -8.35 -10.10
CA ARG A 168 -0.11 -7.65 -9.94
C ARG A 168 0.99 -8.66 -9.69
N THR A 169 2.16 -8.42 -10.27
CA THR A 169 3.36 -9.19 -9.96
C THR A 169 4.50 -8.32 -9.45
N TYR A 170 5.32 -8.90 -8.59
CA TYR A 170 6.58 -8.32 -8.15
C TYR A 170 7.62 -9.43 -8.12
N GLU A 171 8.74 -9.25 -8.84
CA GLU A 171 9.84 -10.23 -8.91
C GLU A 171 9.33 -11.67 -9.09
N ASP A 172 8.53 -11.87 -10.16
CA ASP A 172 7.91 -13.14 -10.58
C ASP A 172 6.83 -13.73 -9.66
N ARG A 173 6.51 -13.09 -8.52
CA ARG A 173 5.40 -13.50 -7.64
C ARG A 173 4.11 -12.86 -8.07
N THR A 174 3.02 -13.63 -8.03
CA THR A 174 1.66 -13.10 -8.15
C THR A 174 1.20 -12.61 -6.79
N LEU A 175 0.90 -11.32 -6.67
CA LEU A 175 0.42 -10.69 -5.44
C LEU A 175 -1.11 -10.76 -5.35
N GLY A 176 -1.69 -10.47 -4.18
CA GLY A 176 -3.14 -10.43 -3.98
C GLY A 176 -3.87 -9.36 -4.82
N HIS A 177 -3.18 -8.28 -5.19
CA HIS A 177 -3.75 -7.14 -5.90
C HIS A 177 -4.23 -7.46 -7.32
N VAL A 178 -5.40 -6.96 -7.69
CA VAL A 178 -6.06 -7.17 -8.99
C VAL A 178 -5.99 -5.90 -9.84
N TYR A 179 -5.46 -6.01 -11.05
CA TYR A 179 -5.59 -4.97 -12.06
C TYR A 179 -6.86 -5.14 -12.88
N LEU A 180 -7.60 -4.05 -13.07
CA LEU A 180 -8.46 -3.87 -14.23
C LEU A 180 -7.59 -3.28 -15.33
N THR A 181 -7.28 -4.09 -16.34
CA THR A 181 -6.31 -3.73 -17.38
C THR A 181 -6.93 -3.53 -18.76
N TYR A 182 -6.38 -2.58 -19.51
CA TYR A 182 -6.80 -2.21 -20.85
C TYR A 182 -5.58 -1.90 -21.73
N GLU A 183 -5.61 -2.36 -22.98
CA GLU A 183 -4.60 -2.01 -24.01
C GLU A 183 -5.22 -1.09 -25.05
N GLY A 184 -4.56 0.02 -25.36
CA GLY A 184 -5.03 1.09 -26.23
C GLY A 184 -5.63 2.27 -25.47
N THR A 185 -6.61 2.94 -26.08
CA THR A 185 -7.35 4.07 -25.47
C THR A 185 -8.62 3.54 -24.81
N PRO A 186 -8.76 3.65 -23.47
CA PRO A 186 -9.96 3.16 -22.81
C PRO A 186 -11.20 3.99 -23.16
N PRO A 187 -12.39 3.38 -23.21
CA PRO A 187 -13.62 4.11 -23.46
C PRO A 187 -13.93 5.08 -22.31
N THR A 188 -14.59 6.19 -22.63
CA THR A 188 -14.95 7.23 -21.65
C THR A 188 -16.46 7.32 -21.47
N THR A 189 -16.93 7.81 -20.31
CA THR A 189 -18.38 7.94 -20.07
C THR A 189 -19.06 9.01 -20.94
N GLY A 190 -18.28 9.84 -21.65
CA GLY A 190 -18.77 10.84 -22.59
C GLY A 190 -19.07 10.28 -23.99
N ASP A 191 -18.53 9.11 -24.33
CA ASP A 191 -18.75 8.44 -25.60
C ASP A 191 -20.12 7.74 -25.60
N SER A 192 -21.17 8.50 -25.92
CA SER A 192 -22.52 7.96 -26.08
C SER A 192 -22.64 7.23 -27.42
N SER A 193 -22.62 5.90 -27.45
CA SER A 193 -23.33 5.15 -28.49
C SER A 193 -23.74 3.75 -28.04
N GLY A 194 -25.05 3.50 -28.09
CA GLY A 194 -25.63 2.16 -28.10
C GLY A 194 -25.24 1.41 -29.38
N GLY A 195 -25.21 0.08 -29.29
CA GLY A 195 -24.59 -0.78 -30.30
C GLY A 195 -25.19 -0.73 -31.70
N THR A 196 -24.35 -1.02 -32.70
CA THR A 196 -24.67 -1.89 -33.85
C THR A 196 -23.41 -2.37 -34.57
N VAL A 197 -23.56 -3.49 -35.28
CA VAL A 197 -22.60 -4.39 -35.92
C VAL A 197 -21.76 -3.76 -37.06
N GLY A 198 -20.46 -4.10 -37.08
CA GLY A 198 -19.70 -4.49 -38.28
C GLY A 198 -19.03 -3.39 -39.13
N THR A 199 -17.69 -3.29 -39.05
CA THR A 199 -16.71 -3.66 -40.10
C THR A 199 -15.30 -3.14 -39.73
N ASN A 200 -14.28 -3.95 -40.01
CA ASN A 200 -12.83 -3.69 -39.89
C ASN A 200 -12.22 -3.88 -41.30
N PRO A 201 -10.95 -3.56 -41.62
CA PRO A 201 -9.95 -2.62 -41.05
C PRO A 201 -9.36 -1.66 -42.11
N THR A 202 -8.44 -0.76 -41.69
CA THR A 202 -7.09 -0.42 -42.27
C THR A 202 -6.75 1.09 -42.18
N PRO A 203 -5.47 1.50 -42.27
CA PRO A 203 -4.45 1.46 -41.21
C PRO A 203 -3.87 2.86 -40.88
N ASN A 204 -3.14 2.92 -39.77
CA ASN A 204 -2.29 4.03 -39.28
C ASN A 204 -1.49 4.77 -40.38
N PRO A 205 -1.23 6.08 -40.19
CA PRO A 205 0.16 6.54 -40.28
C PRO A 205 0.56 7.40 -39.07
N THR A 206 1.68 7.03 -38.46
CA THR A 206 2.55 7.88 -37.64
C THR A 206 3.81 8.21 -38.47
N PRO A 207 4.72 9.12 -38.09
CA PRO A 207 4.68 10.29 -37.19
C PRO A 207 5.25 11.57 -37.89
N ASN A 208 5.42 12.65 -37.10
CA ASN A 208 6.58 13.60 -37.05
C ASN A 208 6.19 15.11 -37.14
N PRO A 209 7.06 16.07 -36.77
CA PRO A 209 7.20 16.67 -35.44
C PRO A 209 7.09 18.22 -35.47
N SER A 210 7.42 18.88 -34.34
CA SER A 210 7.77 20.31 -34.19
C SER A 210 6.58 21.25 -33.92
N ASN A 211 6.60 22.25 -33.03
CA ASN A 211 7.46 22.71 -31.93
C ASN A 211 6.77 23.98 -31.36
N GLY A 212 6.99 24.30 -30.09
CA GLY A 212 7.06 25.69 -29.62
C GLY A 212 5.82 26.28 -28.93
N GLY A 213 5.88 26.32 -27.60
CA GLY A 213 5.01 27.12 -26.73
C GLY A 213 5.48 27.08 -25.28
N SER A 214 6.72 27.50 -25.06
CA SER A 214 7.38 27.64 -23.75
C SER A 214 6.69 28.70 -22.90
N ASP A 215 6.29 28.33 -21.68
CA ASP A 215 6.36 29.23 -20.52
C ASP A 215 7.07 28.50 -19.36
N ASN A 216 8.13 29.14 -18.88
CA ASN A 216 9.05 28.67 -17.85
C ASN A 216 8.40 28.60 -16.47
N ALA A 217 8.45 27.44 -15.82
CA ALA A 217 8.51 27.32 -14.36
C ALA A 217 9.43 26.16 -13.98
N GLY A 218 10.34 26.42 -13.04
CA GLY A 218 11.57 25.68 -12.80
C GLY A 218 11.40 24.19 -12.48
N ASN A 219 12.31 23.42 -13.08
CA ASN A 219 12.57 22.01 -12.79
C ASN A 219 13.02 21.85 -11.33
N ASN A 220 12.17 21.25 -10.51
CA ASN A 220 12.57 20.63 -9.24
C ASN A 220 11.82 19.30 -9.17
N GLY A 221 12.54 18.17 -9.12
CA GLY A 221 11.97 16.83 -9.16
C GLY A 221 11.15 16.50 -7.93
N SER A 222 9.93 17.03 -7.83
CA SER A 222 8.97 16.74 -6.77
C SER A 222 8.29 15.40 -7.06
N THR A 223 8.38 14.48 -6.10
CA THR A 223 7.60 13.24 -6.09
C THR A 223 6.10 13.58 -6.23
N PRO A 224 5.40 13.09 -7.27
CA PRO A 224 3.99 13.42 -7.47
C PRO A 224 3.12 12.80 -6.38
N SER A 225 2.15 13.57 -5.86
CA SER A 225 1.29 13.12 -4.77
C SER A 225 0.20 12.15 -5.25
N ARG A 226 0.02 10.99 -4.60
CA ARG A 226 -1.12 10.09 -4.91
C ARG A 226 -2.47 10.65 -4.41
N PHE A 227 -2.45 11.48 -3.37
CA PHE A 227 -3.67 11.98 -2.72
C PHE A 227 -3.69 13.49 -2.66
N ASN A 228 -4.91 14.05 -2.58
CA ASN A 228 -5.10 15.50 -2.61
C ASN A 228 -4.52 16.21 -1.38
N ASP A 229 -4.34 15.48 -0.27
CA ASP A 229 -3.94 16.00 1.04
C ASP A 229 -2.53 15.55 1.47
N THR A 230 -1.71 15.01 0.56
CA THR A 230 -0.32 14.60 0.85
C THR A 230 0.73 15.49 0.18
N THR A 231 0.34 16.45 -0.65
CA THR A 231 1.27 17.42 -1.24
C THR A 231 1.98 18.21 -0.13
N GLY A 232 3.31 18.13 -0.11
CA GLY A 232 4.14 18.78 0.91
C GLY A 232 4.23 18.02 2.24
N ASP A 233 3.62 16.84 2.36
CA ASP A 233 3.85 15.95 3.49
C ASP A 233 5.31 15.47 3.46
N ILE A 234 5.96 15.44 4.63
CA ILE A 234 7.38 15.04 4.74
C ILE A 234 7.60 13.56 4.42
N TYR A 235 6.54 12.74 4.49
CA TYR A 235 6.56 11.31 4.19
C TYR A 235 5.98 10.99 2.81
N LEU A 236 5.89 11.96 1.90
CA LEU A 236 5.23 11.77 0.61
C LEU A 236 5.77 10.58 -0.19
N ALA A 237 7.09 10.40 -0.21
CA ALA A 237 7.72 9.29 -0.93
C ALA A 237 7.35 7.94 -0.28
N GLU A 238 7.42 7.84 1.05
CA GLU A 238 7.08 6.64 1.79
C GLU A 238 5.59 6.30 1.72
N ILE A 239 4.72 7.31 1.75
CA ILE A 239 3.27 7.14 1.54
C ILE A 239 3.02 6.57 0.15
N ASN A 240 3.65 7.14 -0.88
CA ASN A 240 3.50 6.66 -2.25
C ASN A 240 3.95 5.20 -2.37
N GLN A 241 5.10 4.85 -1.80
CA GLN A 241 5.64 3.50 -1.87
C GLN A 241 4.79 2.51 -1.06
N ALA A 242 4.34 2.89 0.14
CA ALA A 242 3.50 2.05 0.99
C ALA A 242 2.17 1.68 0.31
N VAL A 243 1.57 2.65 -0.39
CA VAL A 243 0.35 2.44 -1.21
C VAL A 243 0.63 1.62 -2.44
N GLU A 244 1.80 1.79 -3.05
CA GLU A 244 2.20 1.01 -4.21
C GLU A 244 2.39 -0.46 -3.86
N ILE A 245 3.05 -0.74 -2.73
CA ILE A 245 3.18 -2.09 -2.17
C ILE A 245 1.80 -2.66 -1.80
N GLY A 246 0.86 -1.81 -1.41
CA GLY A 246 -0.54 -2.18 -1.19
C GLY A 246 -0.87 -2.56 0.25
N PHE A 247 -0.03 -2.21 1.22
CA PHE A 247 -0.34 -2.45 2.65
C PHE A 247 -1.12 -1.30 3.31
N ILE A 248 -1.29 -0.17 2.61
CA ILE A 248 -2.07 0.97 3.08
C ILE A 248 -2.72 1.71 1.90
N SER A 249 -3.99 2.10 2.04
CA SER A 249 -4.78 2.76 0.99
C SER A 249 -5.09 4.21 1.32
N GLY A 250 -5.69 4.95 0.38
CA GLY A 250 -6.45 6.16 0.71
C GLY A 250 -7.92 5.85 0.97
N PHE A 251 -8.68 6.91 1.17
CA PHE A 251 -10.14 6.87 1.32
C PHE A 251 -10.82 7.11 -0.03
N GLU A 252 -12.11 6.79 -0.12
CA GLU A 252 -12.91 6.94 -1.34
C GLU A 252 -12.96 8.38 -1.89
N ASP A 253 -12.67 9.37 -1.04
CA ASP A 253 -12.66 10.81 -1.34
C ASP A 253 -11.31 11.31 -1.89
N ASP A 254 -10.42 10.41 -2.32
CA ASP A 254 -9.06 10.70 -2.81
C ASP A 254 -8.14 11.37 -1.77
N THR A 255 -8.41 11.16 -0.49
CA THR A 255 -7.55 11.59 0.63
C THR A 255 -6.76 10.43 1.23
N PHE A 256 -5.59 10.71 1.79
CA PHE A 256 -4.81 9.79 2.62
C PHE A 256 -5.02 10.03 4.11
N ARG A 257 -5.34 11.28 4.49
CA ARG A 257 -5.46 11.78 5.86
C ARG A 257 -4.16 11.59 6.65
N PRO A 258 -3.04 12.15 6.21
CA PRO A 258 -1.71 11.86 6.76
C PRO A 258 -1.60 12.13 8.27
N GLN A 259 -2.23 13.22 8.72
CA GLN A 259 -2.18 13.67 10.11
C GLN A 259 -3.27 13.01 10.99
N ALA A 260 -4.16 12.18 10.41
CA ALA A 260 -5.17 11.47 11.19
C ALA A 260 -4.50 10.44 12.10
N SER A 261 -5.05 10.28 13.30
CA SER A 261 -4.61 9.22 14.21
C SER A 261 -5.00 7.85 13.67
N LEU A 262 -4.09 6.89 13.77
CA LEU A 262 -4.34 5.51 13.38
C LEU A 262 -5.02 4.76 14.53
N THR A 263 -6.12 4.05 14.26
CA THR A 263 -6.73 3.18 15.26
C THR A 263 -5.95 1.87 15.40
N ARG A 264 -6.09 1.19 16.54
CA ARG A 264 -5.41 -0.09 16.79
C ARG A 264 -5.75 -1.17 15.76
N GLU A 265 -7.00 -1.25 15.31
CA GLU A 265 -7.41 -2.20 14.27
C GLU A 265 -6.89 -1.85 12.86
N GLN A 266 -6.73 -0.55 12.57
CA GLN A 266 -6.11 -0.10 11.33
C GLN A 266 -4.61 -0.40 11.33
N LEU A 267 -3.93 -0.25 12.48
CA LEU A 267 -2.54 -0.65 12.63
C LEU A 267 -2.35 -2.15 12.36
N VAL A 268 -3.20 -3.01 12.92
CA VAL A 268 -3.16 -4.45 12.65
C VAL A 268 -3.27 -4.73 11.15
N SER A 269 -4.24 -4.10 10.49
CA SER A 269 -4.44 -4.30 9.06
C SER A 269 -3.25 -3.84 8.23
N MET A 270 -2.65 -2.71 8.60
CA MET A 270 -1.46 -2.15 7.95
C MET A 270 -0.24 -3.08 8.09
N VAL A 271 0.07 -3.57 9.29
CA VAL A 271 1.26 -4.42 9.50
C VAL A 271 1.10 -5.82 8.91
N LEU A 272 -0.10 -6.38 8.91
CA LEU A 272 -0.36 -7.66 8.26
C LEU A 272 -0.31 -7.52 6.74
N GLY A 273 -0.85 -6.42 6.17
CA GLY A 273 -0.67 -6.14 4.74
C GLY A 273 0.80 -5.99 4.35
N ALA A 274 1.61 -5.37 5.22
CA ALA A 274 3.04 -5.23 4.97
C ALA A 274 3.76 -6.58 5.01
N LEU A 275 3.46 -7.41 6.00
CA LEU A 275 4.00 -8.77 6.09
C LEU A 275 3.61 -9.63 4.88
N ASP A 276 2.38 -9.53 4.39
CA ASP A 276 1.90 -10.28 3.22
C ASP A 276 2.61 -9.87 1.92
N SER A 277 3.19 -8.67 1.89
CA SER A 277 3.99 -8.19 0.75
C SER A 277 5.43 -8.71 0.74
N LEU A 278 5.91 -9.34 1.83
CA LEU A 278 7.28 -9.85 1.90
C LEU A 278 7.46 -11.16 1.13
N PRO A 279 8.61 -11.37 0.47
CA PRO A 279 8.93 -12.66 -0.09
C PRO A 279 9.07 -13.70 1.02
N ASN A 280 8.54 -14.90 0.76
CA ASN A 280 8.61 -16.08 1.63
C ASN A 280 7.88 -15.94 2.97
N VAL A 281 7.04 -14.91 3.11
CA VAL A 281 6.04 -14.80 4.16
C VAL A 281 4.70 -15.14 3.53
N ASN A 282 3.99 -16.12 4.08
CA ASN A 282 2.62 -16.43 3.68
C ASN A 282 1.74 -16.34 4.93
N LEU A 283 0.84 -15.36 4.95
CA LEU A 283 -0.05 -15.17 6.07
C LEU A 283 -1.34 -15.96 5.83
N ASN A 284 -1.48 -17.08 6.54
CA ASN A 284 -2.73 -17.84 6.57
C ASN A 284 -3.74 -17.16 7.51
N ILE A 285 -4.16 -15.94 7.18
CA ILE A 285 -5.17 -15.21 7.95
C ILE A 285 -6.54 -15.79 7.63
N PRO A 286 -7.29 -16.29 8.63
CA PRO A 286 -8.66 -16.77 8.42
C PRO A 286 -9.55 -15.65 7.86
N THR A 287 -10.54 -16.01 7.04
CA THR A 287 -11.51 -15.03 6.52
C THR A 287 -12.43 -14.48 7.62
N GLN A 288 -12.68 -15.27 8.65
CA GLN A 288 -13.49 -14.92 9.82
C GLN A 288 -12.77 -15.33 11.10
N ALA A 289 -13.04 -14.60 12.19
CA ALA A 289 -12.54 -15.00 13.50
C ALA A 289 -13.27 -16.28 13.97
N SER A 290 -12.56 -17.20 14.62
CA SER A 290 -13.16 -18.43 15.17
C SER A 290 -14.01 -18.18 16.42
N GLY A 291 -14.09 -16.93 16.86
CA GLY A 291 -14.83 -16.44 18.02
C GLY A 291 -14.44 -14.98 18.28
N ASN A 292 -14.89 -14.42 19.40
CA ASN A 292 -14.50 -13.06 19.78
C ASN A 292 -13.02 -13.06 20.20
N PRO A 293 -12.11 -12.38 19.48
CA PRO A 293 -10.68 -12.40 19.81
C PRO A 293 -10.37 -11.64 21.11
N TYR A 294 -11.22 -10.68 21.47
CA TYR A 294 -11.18 -9.97 22.73
C TYR A 294 -12.60 -9.68 23.17
N SER A 295 -12.79 -9.31 24.44
CA SER A 295 -14.13 -9.03 25.00
C SER A 295 -14.90 -7.93 24.26
N ASP A 296 -14.18 -6.99 23.62
CA ASP A 296 -14.69 -5.86 22.85
C ASP A 296 -14.47 -5.99 21.33
N VAL A 297 -14.10 -7.19 20.87
CA VAL A 297 -13.96 -7.52 19.45
C VAL A 297 -14.90 -8.67 19.10
N GLU A 298 -16.06 -8.30 18.59
CA GLU A 298 -17.04 -9.25 18.06
C GLU A 298 -16.49 -9.97 16.82
N ALA A 299 -16.76 -11.27 16.71
CA ALA A 299 -16.25 -12.12 15.63
C ALA A 299 -16.59 -11.61 14.22
N GLY A 300 -17.75 -10.95 14.05
CA GLY A 300 -18.20 -10.39 12.77
C GLY A 300 -17.61 -9.03 12.42
N ARG A 301 -16.78 -8.42 13.27
CA ARG A 301 -16.10 -7.16 12.94
C ARG A 301 -15.13 -7.39 11.78
N TRP A 302 -15.08 -6.44 10.84
CA TRP A 302 -14.18 -6.45 9.68
C TRP A 302 -12.69 -6.75 10.00
N SER A 303 -12.23 -6.35 11.19
CA SER A 303 -10.86 -6.52 11.67
C SER A 303 -10.67 -7.75 12.57
N ALA A 304 -11.74 -8.47 12.95
CA ALA A 304 -11.69 -9.53 13.96
C ALA A 304 -10.72 -10.65 13.59
N ALA A 305 -10.80 -11.18 12.36
CA ALA A 305 -9.94 -12.28 11.93
C ALA A 305 -8.45 -11.88 11.88
N ARG A 306 -8.18 -10.66 11.43
CA ARG A 306 -6.84 -10.06 11.43
C ARG A 306 -6.31 -9.84 12.85
N ILE A 307 -7.15 -9.33 13.75
CA ILE A 307 -6.82 -9.15 15.17
C ILE A 307 -6.54 -10.50 15.82
N GLN A 308 -7.36 -11.53 15.55
CA GLN A 308 -7.13 -12.88 16.02
C GLN A 308 -5.78 -13.41 15.53
N PHE A 309 -5.53 -13.38 14.23
CA PHE A 309 -4.28 -13.84 13.65
C PHE A 309 -3.07 -13.13 14.26
N ALA A 310 -3.13 -11.81 14.38
CA ALA A 310 -2.03 -11.03 14.94
C ALA A 310 -1.82 -11.31 16.45
N ARG A 311 -2.89 -11.59 17.21
CA ARG A 311 -2.80 -12.02 18.62
C ARG A 311 -2.15 -13.41 18.72
N ASP A 312 -2.66 -14.37 17.95
CA ASP A 312 -2.23 -15.77 18.00
C ASP A 312 -0.75 -15.93 17.56
N ASN A 313 -0.27 -15.01 16.73
CA ASN A 313 1.13 -14.94 16.28
C ASN A 313 1.99 -13.94 17.06
N ASN A 314 1.53 -13.44 18.22
CA ASN A 314 2.26 -12.52 19.08
C ASN A 314 2.71 -11.21 18.41
N ILE A 315 2.01 -10.75 17.36
CA ILE A 315 2.25 -9.46 16.69
C ILE A 315 1.61 -8.33 17.51
N ILE A 316 0.46 -8.58 18.14
CA ILE A 316 -0.23 -7.64 19.03
C ILE A 316 -0.56 -8.25 20.38
N GLN A 317 -0.88 -7.39 21.34
CA GLN A 317 -1.40 -7.75 22.66
C GLN A 317 -2.58 -6.83 23.02
N GLY A 318 -3.55 -7.37 23.74
CA GLY A 318 -4.63 -6.61 24.37
C GLY A 318 -4.19 -5.98 25.69
N TYR A 319 -5.14 -5.34 26.36
CA TYR A 319 -4.97 -4.77 27.69
C TYR A 319 -5.23 -5.83 28.76
N GLU A 320 -4.75 -5.58 29.99
CA GLU A 320 -4.91 -6.48 31.14
C GLU A 320 -6.38 -6.74 31.52
N ASP A 321 -7.28 -5.83 31.15
CA ASP A 321 -8.73 -5.95 31.32
C ASP A 321 -9.40 -6.89 30.31
N GLY A 322 -8.63 -7.51 29.40
CA GLY A 322 -9.13 -8.42 28.38
C GLY A 322 -9.74 -7.72 27.15
N THR A 323 -9.55 -6.41 27.01
CA THR A 323 -9.99 -5.62 25.85
C THR A 323 -8.85 -5.42 24.84
N PHE A 324 -9.20 -5.09 23.59
CA PHE A 324 -8.26 -4.68 22.55
C PHE A 324 -8.37 -3.20 22.20
N ARG A 325 -9.54 -2.59 22.39
CA ARG A 325 -9.86 -1.18 22.09
C ARG A 325 -9.60 -0.84 20.61
N PRO A 326 -10.26 -1.56 19.68
CA PRO A 326 -10.01 -1.53 18.23
C PRO A 326 -10.04 -0.14 17.62
N THR A 327 -11.00 0.70 18.03
CA THR A 327 -11.21 2.06 17.51
C THR A 327 -10.41 3.12 18.25
N GLN A 328 -9.70 2.76 19.33
CA GLN A 328 -8.85 3.69 20.05
C GLN A 328 -7.62 4.04 19.21
N PRO A 329 -7.22 5.32 19.15
CA PRO A 329 -5.93 5.71 18.59
C PRO A 329 -4.77 4.97 19.27
N VAL A 330 -3.83 4.48 18.46
CA VAL A 330 -2.57 3.90 18.95
C VAL A 330 -1.57 5.00 19.25
N THR A 331 -0.83 4.90 20.35
CA THR A 331 0.27 5.85 20.63
C THR A 331 1.51 5.55 19.80
N ARG A 332 2.43 6.50 19.67
CA ARG A 332 3.71 6.29 18.98
C ARG A 332 4.55 5.20 19.65
N ALA A 333 4.52 5.08 20.98
CA ALA A 333 5.17 3.99 21.70
C ALA A 333 4.53 2.62 21.43
N GLU A 334 3.19 2.55 21.44
CA GLU A 334 2.46 1.32 21.10
C GLU A 334 2.73 0.90 19.63
N LEU A 335 2.79 1.84 18.69
CA LEU A 335 3.17 1.58 17.31
C LEU A 335 4.55 0.90 17.24
N MET A 336 5.57 1.41 17.95
CA MET A 336 6.89 0.77 17.98
C MET A 336 6.83 -0.65 18.55
N ALA A 337 5.97 -0.89 19.55
CA ALA A 337 5.84 -2.20 20.16
C ALA A 337 5.22 -3.23 19.20
N VAL A 338 4.28 -2.80 18.34
CA VAL A 338 3.75 -3.63 17.26
C VAL A 338 4.80 -3.83 16.17
N LEU A 339 5.46 -2.77 15.69
CA LEU A 339 6.48 -2.87 14.64
C LEU A 339 7.68 -3.74 15.01
N ARG A 340 8.11 -3.74 16.28
CA ARG A 340 9.11 -4.69 16.78
C ARG A 340 8.65 -6.13 16.58
N ARG A 341 7.44 -6.46 17.06
CA ARG A 341 6.88 -7.81 16.96
C ARG A 341 6.60 -8.22 15.51
N THR A 342 6.16 -7.29 14.66
CA THR A 342 6.04 -7.49 13.22
C THR A 342 7.39 -7.86 12.61
N SER A 343 8.46 -7.15 12.98
CA SER A 343 9.82 -7.43 12.50
C SER A 343 10.31 -8.82 12.96
N GLU A 344 10.07 -9.15 14.23
CA GLU A 344 10.41 -10.47 14.81
C GLU A 344 9.68 -11.59 14.07
N TYR A 345 8.37 -11.43 13.84
CA TYR A 345 7.55 -12.38 13.10
C TYR A 345 8.04 -12.56 11.66
N ALA A 346 8.36 -11.47 10.96
CA ALA A 346 8.90 -11.51 9.61
C ALA A 346 10.20 -12.32 9.53
N LYS A 347 11.14 -12.08 10.45
CA LYS A 347 12.42 -12.79 10.50
C LYS A 347 12.24 -14.27 10.80
N VAL A 348 11.43 -14.61 11.81
CA VAL A 348 11.18 -16.02 12.19
C VAL A 348 10.51 -16.79 11.04
N THR A 349 9.53 -16.18 10.38
CA THR A 349 8.83 -16.81 9.23
C THR A 349 9.78 -17.07 8.06
N GLN A 350 10.81 -16.22 7.90
CA GLN A 350 11.87 -16.40 6.92
C GLN A 350 13.03 -17.30 7.40
N GLY A 351 12.86 -18.03 8.52
CA GLY A 351 13.86 -18.95 9.06
C GLY A 351 15.06 -18.26 9.74
N GLN A 352 14.96 -16.95 10.01
CA GLN A 352 16.00 -16.18 10.67
C GLN A 352 15.76 -16.07 12.18
N SER A 353 16.78 -15.62 12.91
CA SER A 353 16.64 -15.29 14.33
C SER A 353 15.68 -14.12 14.53
N ALA A 354 14.78 -14.24 15.51
CA ALA A 354 13.89 -13.17 15.95
C ALA A 354 14.65 -11.92 16.45
N GLN A 355 15.91 -12.06 16.87
CA GLN A 355 16.69 -10.94 17.38
C GLN A 355 16.85 -9.83 16.32
N LEU A 356 16.42 -8.63 16.68
CA LEU A 356 16.59 -7.43 15.85
C LEU A 356 17.96 -6.83 16.14
N GLN A 357 18.86 -6.91 15.15
CA GLN A 357 20.19 -6.33 15.25
C GLN A 357 20.15 -4.91 14.68
N GLY A 358 20.50 -3.93 15.51
CA GLY A 358 20.66 -2.54 15.08
C GLY A 358 21.80 -2.41 14.07
N ASN A 359 21.56 -1.64 13.01
CA ASN A 359 22.51 -1.37 11.93
C ASN A 359 22.82 0.13 11.77
N LEU A 360 22.19 0.99 12.59
CA LEU A 360 22.36 2.43 12.58
C LEU A 360 22.71 2.98 13.96
N PRO A 361 23.30 4.19 14.04
CA PRO A 361 23.52 4.87 15.32
C PRO A 361 22.22 5.06 16.10
N GLU A 362 22.29 4.88 17.41
CA GLU A 362 21.15 5.12 18.29
C GLU A 362 20.77 6.60 18.32
N ILE A 363 19.47 6.88 18.25
CA ILE A 363 18.93 8.21 18.52
C ILE A 363 18.59 8.29 20.01
N VAL A 364 19.24 9.20 20.73
CA VAL A 364 18.91 9.48 22.14
C VAL A 364 17.75 10.47 22.19
N PHE A 365 16.56 9.96 22.50
CA PHE A 365 15.36 10.80 22.59
C PHE A 365 15.28 11.54 23.92
N SER A 366 14.95 12.84 23.85
CA SER A 366 14.94 13.73 25.03
C SER A 366 13.76 13.51 25.97
N ASP A 367 12.72 12.82 25.51
CA ASP A 367 11.41 12.70 26.17
C ASP A 367 10.98 11.24 26.41
N THR A 368 11.87 10.27 26.21
CA THR A 368 11.58 8.84 26.47
C THR A 368 12.19 8.35 27.78
N GLN A 369 13.07 9.11 28.43
CA GLN A 369 13.71 8.69 29.67
C GLN A 369 12.65 8.41 30.77
N GLY A 370 12.70 7.21 31.35
CA GLY A 370 11.73 6.76 32.37
C GLY A 370 10.40 6.26 31.81
N HIS A 371 10.17 6.36 30.50
CA HIS A 371 8.99 5.81 29.84
C HIS A 371 9.16 4.28 29.62
N TRP A 372 8.07 3.51 29.73
CA TRP A 372 8.10 2.04 29.60
C TRP A 372 8.68 1.56 28.26
N ALA A 373 8.50 2.36 27.22
CA ALA A 373 8.98 2.08 25.87
C ALA A 373 10.39 2.62 25.58
N ASN A 374 11.13 3.17 26.55
CA ASN A 374 12.43 3.81 26.29
C ASN A 374 13.41 2.89 25.54
N SER A 375 13.65 1.69 26.07
CA SER A 375 14.58 0.73 25.47
C SER A 375 14.09 0.23 24.11
N LEU A 376 12.78 0.03 23.98
CA LEU A 376 12.13 -0.35 22.73
C LEU A 376 12.32 0.73 21.66
N ILE A 377 12.07 1.99 21.98
CA ILE A 377 12.21 3.12 21.05
C ILE A 377 13.68 3.29 20.64
N SER A 378 14.61 3.21 21.58
CA SER A 378 16.06 3.18 21.30
C SER A 378 16.42 2.04 20.35
N GLN A 379 16.00 0.81 20.64
CA GLN A 379 16.26 -0.35 19.78
C GLN A 379 15.71 -0.13 18.36
N MET A 380 14.46 0.30 18.24
CA MET A 380 13.81 0.54 16.95
C MET A 380 14.42 1.74 16.19
N SER A 381 15.14 2.64 16.85
CA SER A 381 15.90 3.69 16.15
C SER A 381 17.14 3.10 15.46
N THR A 382 17.83 2.18 16.13
CA THR A 382 19.00 1.50 15.54
C THR A 382 18.62 0.50 14.45
N PHE A 383 17.39 -0.02 14.49
CA PHE A 383 16.86 -0.97 13.52
C PHE A 383 16.26 -0.22 12.33
N CYS A 384 17.08 0.09 11.32
CA CYS A 384 16.68 0.78 10.09
C CYS A 384 15.90 2.09 10.28
N ASN A 385 16.16 2.85 11.37
CA ASN A 385 15.46 4.10 11.69
C ASN A 385 13.93 3.92 11.74
N VAL A 386 13.43 2.76 12.20
CA VAL A 386 11.98 2.57 12.36
C VAL A 386 11.41 3.56 13.37
N ALA A 387 12.13 3.83 14.46
CA ALA A 387 11.81 4.93 15.37
C ALA A 387 12.58 6.20 15.01
N THR A 388 11.88 7.28 14.69
CA THR A 388 12.47 8.60 14.45
C THR A 388 11.75 9.71 15.22
N PRO A 389 12.40 10.88 15.40
CA PRO A 389 11.79 12.03 16.06
C PRO A 389 10.49 12.48 15.39
N VAL A 390 9.65 13.19 16.13
CA VAL A 390 8.44 13.81 15.58
C VAL A 390 8.84 14.70 14.39
N ASN A 391 8.20 14.45 13.25
CA ASN A 391 8.45 15.14 11.98
C ASN A 391 9.90 15.06 11.48
N GLU A 392 10.65 14.01 11.84
CA GLU A 392 12.05 13.79 11.44
C GLU A 392 13.00 14.92 11.89
N ARG A 393 12.67 15.63 12.98
CA ARG A 393 13.44 16.79 13.46
C ARG A 393 13.71 16.75 14.96
N GLY A 394 14.89 17.23 15.34
CA GLY A 394 15.31 17.27 16.74
C GLY A 394 15.49 15.87 17.32
N ASN A 395 15.17 15.70 18.60
CA ASN A 395 15.29 14.42 19.29
C ASN A 395 14.10 14.10 20.22
N SER A 396 12.93 14.72 20.01
CA SER A 396 11.71 14.35 20.75
C SER A 396 10.98 13.24 19.99
N PHE A 397 10.65 12.16 20.69
CA PHE A 397 9.85 11.06 20.15
C PHE A 397 8.36 11.23 20.39
N ALA A 398 7.92 11.91 21.45
CA ALA A 398 6.53 12.02 21.90
C ALA A 398 5.82 10.66 22.05
N PRO A 399 6.26 9.78 23.00
CA PRO A 399 5.82 8.39 23.07
C PRO A 399 4.32 8.20 23.32
N ASP A 400 3.68 9.10 24.07
CA ASP A 400 2.26 9.01 24.44
C ASP A 400 1.31 9.71 23.47
N SER A 401 1.86 10.45 22.48
CA SER A 401 1.06 11.08 21.44
C SER A 401 0.51 10.03 20.48
N SER A 402 -0.70 10.25 19.95
CA SER A 402 -1.27 9.39 18.90
C SER A 402 -0.33 9.29 17.69
N ALA A 403 -0.15 8.08 17.18
CA ALA A 403 0.59 7.86 15.95
C ALA A 403 -0.24 8.36 14.76
N GLN A 404 0.34 9.29 14.02
CA GLN A 404 -0.23 9.78 12.77
C GLN A 404 -0.05 8.74 11.65
N ARG A 405 -1.02 8.70 10.75
CA ARG A 405 -1.10 7.72 9.67
C ARG A 405 0.10 7.75 8.72
N ASN A 406 0.61 8.94 8.40
CA ASN A 406 1.81 9.11 7.57
C ASN A 406 3.07 8.53 8.23
N TYR A 407 3.31 8.84 9.50
CA TYR A 407 4.43 8.30 10.26
C TYR A 407 4.33 6.78 10.39
N ALA A 408 3.12 6.25 10.62
CA ALA A 408 2.88 4.82 10.68
C ALA A 408 3.21 4.11 9.35
N ALA A 409 2.83 4.71 8.22
CA ALA A 409 3.17 4.20 6.90
C ALA A 409 4.69 4.19 6.67
N ALA A 410 5.37 5.30 6.97
CA ALA A 410 6.82 5.41 6.82
C ALA A 410 7.57 4.43 7.73
N ALA A 411 7.20 4.34 9.01
CA ALA A 411 7.84 3.41 9.95
C ALA A 411 7.60 1.94 9.56
N THR A 412 6.40 1.60 9.06
CA THR A 412 6.10 0.24 8.57
C THR A 412 6.89 -0.09 7.30
N LEU A 413 7.05 0.88 6.39
CA LEU A 413 7.88 0.71 5.21
C LEU A 413 9.36 0.49 5.58
N ARG A 414 9.87 1.20 6.58
CA ARG A 414 11.22 0.97 7.10
C ARG A 414 11.38 -0.42 7.69
N VAL A 415 10.36 -0.95 8.39
CA VAL A 415 10.35 -2.36 8.83
C VAL A 415 10.48 -3.29 7.63
N LEU A 416 9.63 -3.10 6.61
CA LEU A 416 9.63 -3.93 5.41
C LEU A 416 11.02 -3.98 4.76
N ASN A 417 11.60 -2.81 4.49
CA ASN A 417 12.93 -2.68 3.90
C ASN A 417 14.04 -3.32 4.75
N CYS A 418 13.86 -3.38 6.08
CA CYS A 418 14.85 -3.93 6.99
C CYS A 418 14.81 -5.46 7.09
N VAL A 419 13.63 -6.05 6.87
CA VAL A 419 13.40 -7.51 7.00
C VAL A 419 13.31 -8.22 5.66
N SER A 420 13.27 -7.48 4.56
CA SER A 420 13.44 -8.05 3.21
C SER A 420 14.82 -8.68 3.08
N PRO A 421 14.94 -9.87 2.45
CA PRO A 421 16.23 -10.49 2.19
C PRO A 421 17.07 -9.55 1.32
N ALA A 422 18.34 -9.36 1.66
CA ALA A 422 19.28 -8.66 0.80
C ALA A 422 19.35 -9.40 -0.54
N GLU A 423 19.30 -8.65 -1.65
CA GLU A 423 19.51 -9.20 -3.00
C GLU A 423 20.73 -10.14 -2.97
N GLU A 424 20.53 -11.43 -3.24
CA GLU A 424 21.62 -12.26 -3.74
C GLU A 424 22.01 -11.63 -5.09
N THR A 425 23.00 -10.74 -5.06
CA THR A 425 23.72 -10.35 -6.27
C THR A 425 24.13 -11.62 -6.99
N ALA A 426 23.41 -11.96 -8.05
CA ALA A 426 23.74 -13.05 -8.95
C ALA A 426 25.07 -12.70 -9.63
N SER A 427 26.17 -13.04 -8.96
CA SER A 427 27.48 -13.21 -9.58
C SER A 427 27.60 -14.66 -9.99
N GLN A 428 27.11 -14.99 -11.19
CA GLN A 428 27.65 -16.08 -12.01
C GLN A 428 27.61 -15.69 -13.47
#